data_AF-A0A2N2UTV6-F1
#
_entry.id   AF-A0A2N2UTV6-F1
#
_cell.length_a   1.000
_cell.length_b   1.000
_cell.length_c   1.000
_cell.angle_alpha   90.00
_cell.angle_beta   90.00
_cell.angle_gamma   90.00
#
_symmetry.space_group_name_H-M   'P 1'
#
loop_
_entity.id
_entity.type
_entity.pdbx_description
1 polymer ?
#
loop_
_entity_poly.entity_id
_entity_poly.type
_entity_poly.pdbx_seq_one_letter_code
_entity_poly.pdbx_strand_id
1 'polypeptide(L)'
;MITRARRRAAGEKGGEEAGEGIRALCQSGSNCIHNGQIGTKFQGALRDCVPCTLRDNCLRKPDTTQARQVMFFRGKADPAAINVMDRMQRAIDSERGRALYGGRFATVEPVFGNIRYNKGLNRFTLRGQKKVDGQWKLYCLVHNIEKLAHHGYGQ
;
A
#
# COMPACT_ATOMS: atom_id res chain seq x y z
N MET A 1 26.17 -21.01 -20.14
CA MET A 1 26.15 -21.14 -21.61
C MET A 1 25.64 -22.52 -21.97
N ILE A 2 24.38 -22.70 -22.34
CA ILE A 2 23.96 -23.68 -23.37
C ILE A 2 22.77 -23.04 -24.11
N THR A 3 22.87 -23.12 -25.42
CA THR A 3 22.21 -22.39 -26.49
C THR A 3 20.81 -22.90 -26.86
N ARG A 4 20.03 -21.95 -27.42
CA ARG A 4 18.78 -22.09 -28.19
C ARG A 4 18.65 -23.37 -29.03
N ALA A 5 17.42 -23.87 -29.11
CA ALA A 5 16.88 -24.51 -30.32
C ALA A 5 15.58 -23.80 -30.76
N ARG A 6 15.61 -23.27 -32.00
CA ARG A 6 14.47 -22.91 -32.87
C ARG A 6 13.91 -24.23 -33.48
N ARG A 7 12.71 -24.41 -34.06
CA ARG A 7 11.96 -23.70 -35.14
C ARG A 7 10.65 -24.52 -35.39
N ARG A 8 9.46 -23.89 -35.50
CA ARG A 8 8.61 -23.66 -36.71
C ARG A 8 7.83 -24.84 -37.33
N ALA A 9 6.54 -24.61 -37.56
CA ALA A 9 5.79 -24.69 -38.84
C ALA A 9 4.39 -24.05 -38.58
N ALA A 10 3.73 -23.16 -39.34
CA ALA A 10 3.62 -22.75 -40.76
C ALA A 10 2.24 -23.13 -41.35
N GLY A 11 1.60 -22.14 -42.02
CA GLY A 11 0.33 -22.23 -42.77
C GLY A 11 -0.80 -21.40 -42.13
N GLU A 12 -1.65 -20.64 -42.80
CA GLU A 12 -1.79 -20.15 -44.19
C GLU A 12 -2.90 -19.04 -44.15
N LYS A 13 -3.05 -18.23 -45.21
CA LYS A 13 -3.98 -17.08 -45.26
C LYS A 13 -5.46 -17.51 -45.39
N GLY A 14 -6.38 -16.79 -44.74
CA GLY A 14 -7.85 -16.89 -44.93
C GLY A 14 -8.57 -15.79 -44.14
N GLY A 15 -9.63 -15.21 -44.70
CA GLY A 15 -10.24 -13.94 -44.31
C GLY A 15 -11.12 -13.92 -43.04
N GLU A 16 -11.42 -12.69 -42.63
CA GLU A 16 -12.62 -12.17 -41.96
C GLU A 16 -13.36 -13.07 -40.95
N GLU A 17 -13.18 -12.80 -39.66
CA GLU A 17 -14.28 -12.57 -38.71
C GLU A 17 -13.71 -12.04 -37.37
N ALA A 18 -14.24 -10.92 -36.89
CA ALA A 18 -13.83 -10.25 -35.67
C ALA A 18 -14.29 -11.04 -34.42
N GLY A 19 -13.52 -12.07 -34.05
CA GLY A 19 -13.65 -12.79 -32.79
C GLY A 19 -12.75 -12.19 -31.71
N GLU A 20 -13.34 -11.51 -30.74
CA GLU A 20 -12.66 -10.84 -29.63
C GLU A 20 -12.00 -11.86 -28.68
N GLY A 21 -10.75 -12.21 -28.97
CA GLY A 21 -9.92 -13.05 -28.09
C GLY A 21 -9.69 -12.39 -26.73
N ILE A 22 -9.71 -13.19 -25.66
CA ILE A 22 -9.47 -12.75 -24.28
C ILE A 22 -8.14 -11.98 -24.22
N ARG A 23 -8.24 -10.65 -24.10
CA ARG A 23 -7.08 -9.76 -24.02
C ARG A 23 -6.35 -9.99 -22.70
N ALA A 24 -5.02 -10.10 -22.76
CA ALA A 24 -4.20 -10.53 -21.64
C ALA A 24 -4.29 -9.56 -20.45
N LEU A 25 -4.70 -10.08 -19.29
CA LEU A 25 -4.64 -9.36 -18.02
C LEU A 25 -3.22 -9.38 -17.46
N CYS A 26 -2.73 -8.25 -16.97
CA CYS A 26 -1.40 -8.16 -16.37
C CYS A 26 -1.45 -8.56 -14.89
N GLN A 27 -0.68 -9.57 -14.51
CA GLN A 27 -0.55 -9.96 -13.10
C GLN A 27 0.13 -8.84 -12.31
N SER A 28 -0.53 -8.37 -11.25
CA SER A 28 -0.03 -7.31 -10.35
C SER A 28 0.29 -7.84 -8.94
N GLY A 29 -0.11 -9.08 -8.62
CA GLY A 29 0.25 -9.77 -7.39
C GLY A 29 -0.19 -11.23 -7.37
N SER A 30 0.62 -12.12 -6.79
CA SER A 30 0.43 -13.58 -6.87
C SER A 30 -0.34 -14.17 -5.69
N ASN A 31 -0.07 -13.67 -4.47
CA ASN A 31 -0.54 -14.21 -3.19
C ASN A 31 -1.21 -13.10 -2.36
N CYS A 32 -2.13 -12.37 -2.97
CA CYS A 32 -2.86 -11.32 -2.27
C CYS A 32 -3.92 -11.94 -1.37
N ILE A 33 -3.95 -11.55 -0.09
CA ILE A 33 -4.97 -11.99 0.86
C ILE A 33 -6.06 -10.93 0.92
N HIS A 34 -7.31 -11.33 0.68
CA HIS A 34 -8.49 -10.47 0.81
C HIS A 34 -9.61 -11.25 1.49
N ASN A 35 -10.13 -10.72 2.60
CA ASN A 35 -11.17 -11.36 3.42
C ASN A 35 -10.87 -12.84 3.76
N GLY A 36 -9.62 -13.15 4.06
CA GLY A 36 -9.18 -14.53 4.38
C GLY A 36 -9.07 -15.48 3.20
N GLN A 37 -9.22 -15.00 1.96
CA GLN A 37 -9.00 -15.78 0.74
C GLN A 37 -7.69 -15.35 0.07
N ILE A 38 -6.95 -16.33 -0.44
CA ILE A 38 -5.75 -16.09 -1.24
C ILE A 38 -6.12 -16.01 -2.72
N GLY A 39 -5.64 -14.98 -3.39
CA GLY A 39 -5.92 -14.78 -4.80
C GLY A 39 -4.78 -14.12 -5.55
N THR A 40 -4.79 -14.28 -6.86
CA THR A 40 -3.91 -13.56 -7.77
C THR A 40 -4.63 -12.34 -8.29
N LYS A 41 -4.01 -11.18 -8.10
CA LYS A 41 -4.52 -9.89 -8.56
C LYS A 41 -4.03 -9.64 -9.98
N PHE A 42 -4.95 -9.23 -10.82
CA PHE A 42 -4.68 -8.80 -12.17
C PHE A 42 -5.22 -7.39 -12.41
N GLN A 43 -4.57 -6.70 -13.33
CA GLN A 43 -4.98 -5.40 -13.81
C GLN A 43 -5.06 -5.42 -15.34
N GLY A 44 -6.14 -4.86 -15.89
CA GLY A 44 -6.25 -4.63 -17.33
C GLY A 44 -5.19 -3.65 -17.81
N ALA A 45 -4.65 -3.87 -18.99
CA ALA A 45 -3.70 -2.93 -19.58
C ALA A 45 -4.43 -1.62 -19.96
N LEU A 46 -3.80 -0.47 -19.72
CA LEU A 46 -4.41 0.83 -20.01
C LEU A 46 -4.82 0.97 -21.48
N ARG A 47 -3.98 0.51 -22.40
CA ARG A 47 -4.26 0.49 -23.84
C ARG A 47 -5.53 -0.28 -24.21
N ASP A 48 -5.95 -1.22 -23.37
CA ASP A 48 -7.12 -2.08 -23.61
C ASP A 48 -8.33 -1.56 -22.82
N CYS A 49 -8.15 -1.14 -21.57
CA CYS A 49 -9.23 -0.65 -20.72
C CYS A 49 -9.70 0.77 -21.06
N VAL A 50 -8.80 1.69 -21.44
CA VAL A 50 -9.15 3.09 -21.72
C VAL A 50 -10.04 3.22 -22.96
N PRO A 51 -9.75 2.59 -24.11
CA PRO A 51 -10.61 2.67 -25.29
C PRO A 51 -11.77 1.64 -25.28
N CYS A 52 -11.98 0.91 -24.17
CA CYS A 52 -13.01 -0.12 -24.10
C CYS A 52 -14.43 0.48 -24.15
N THR A 53 -15.27 0.02 -25.06
CA THR A 53 -16.67 0.48 -25.20
C THR A 53 -17.55 0.08 -24.02
N LEU A 54 -17.19 -0.97 -23.29
CA LEU A 54 -17.91 -1.45 -22.10
C LEU A 54 -17.41 -0.83 -20.79
N ARG A 55 -16.51 0.17 -20.86
CA ARG A 55 -15.79 0.71 -19.71
C ARG A 55 -16.70 1.21 -18.60
N ASP A 56 -17.77 1.91 -18.94
CA ASP A 56 -18.70 2.50 -17.95
C ASP A 56 -19.53 1.43 -17.22
N ASN A 57 -19.79 0.29 -17.87
CA ASN A 57 -20.43 -0.87 -17.24
C ASN A 57 -19.42 -1.72 -16.44
N CYS A 58 -18.15 -1.66 -16.82
CA CYS A 58 -17.07 -2.50 -16.31
C CYS A 58 -16.43 -1.92 -15.03
N LEU A 59 -16.34 -0.60 -14.93
CA LEU A 59 -15.72 0.13 -13.82
C LEU A 59 -16.77 0.80 -12.95
N ARG A 60 -16.63 0.67 -11.62
CA ARG A 60 -17.52 1.34 -10.67
C ARG A 60 -17.39 2.87 -10.66
N LYS A 61 -16.20 3.39 -11.01
CA LYS A 61 -15.89 4.83 -11.05
C LYS A 61 -15.01 5.13 -12.27
N PRO A 62 -15.59 5.21 -13.48
CA PRO A 62 -14.83 5.39 -14.72
C PRO A 62 -13.97 6.66 -14.72
N ASP A 63 -14.36 7.74 -14.05
CA ASP A 63 -13.61 9.00 -14.11
C ASP A 63 -12.25 8.95 -13.38
N THR A 64 -12.16 8.11 -12.34
CA THR A 64 -10.98 8.04 -11.45
C THR A 64 -10.18 6.76 -11.63
N THR A 65 -10.83 5.69 -12.09
CA THR A 65 -10.21 4.38 -12.24
C THR A 65 -9.88 4.14 -13.70
N GLN A 66 -8.60 4.11 -14.08
CA GLN A 66 -8.23 4.00 -15.50
C GLN A 66 -8.33 2.56 -16.04
N ALA A 67 -8.11 1.55 -15.20
CA ALA A 67 -8.11 0.14 -15.59
C ALA A 67 -8.82 -0.74 -14.58
N ARG A 68 -9.47 -1.80 -15.07
CA ARG A 68 -10.14 -2.77 -14.20
C ARG A 68 -9.12 -3.60 -13.44
N GLN A 69 -9.38 -3.80 -12.16
CA GLN A 69 -8.68 -4.77 -11.34
C GLN A 69 -9.62 -5.94 -11.06
N VAL A 70 -9.13 -7.15 -11.24
CA VAL A 70 -9.84 -8.39 -10.89
C VAL A 70 -8.94 -9.25 -10.02
N MET A 71 -9.56 -10.04 -9.15
CA MET A 71 -8.86 -11.00 -8.30
C MET A 71 -9.47 -12.37 -8.54
N PHE A 72 -8.62 -13.34 -8.84
CA PHE A 72 -9.03 -14.75 -8.93
C PHE A 72 -8.60 -15.44 -7.65
N PHE A 73 -9.58 -15.85 -6.86
CA PHE A 73 -9.35 -16.55 -5.60
C PHE A 73 -9.02 -18.02 -5.86
N ARG A 74 -8.00 -18.53 -5.18
CA ARG A 74 -7.52 -19.92 -5.27
C ARG A 74 -7.92 -20.77 -4.05
N GLY A 75 -8.50 -20.15 -3.03
CA GLY A 75 -8.98 -20.83 -1.82
C GLY A 75 -8.87 -19.95 -0.58
N LYS A 76 -9.09 -20.57 0.58
CA LYS A 76 -8.82 -19.93 1.88
C LYS A 76 -7.30 -19.72 2.01
N ALA A 77 -6.90 -18.55 2.47
CA ALA A 77 -5.52 -18.32 2.85
C ALA A 77 -5.16 -19.26 4.00
N ASP A 78 -3.91 -19.71 4.05
CA ASP A 78 -3.40 -20.52 5.14
C ASP A 78 -3.66 -19.79 6.48
N PRO A 79 -4.39 -20.39 7.44
CA PRO A 79 -4.59 -19.81 8.76
C PRO A 79 -3.27 -19.51 9.51
N ALA A 80 -2.20 -20.23 9.16
CA ALA A 80 -0.86 -20.03 9.70
C ALA A 80 -0.07 -18.92 8.98
N ALA A 81 -0.53 -18.46 7.80
CA ALA A 81 -0.01 -17.24 7.20
C ALA A 81 -0.48 -16.06 8.06
N ILE A 82 0.34 -15.71 9.06
CA ILE A 82 0.05 -14.67 10.05
C ILE A 82 -0.31 -13.39 9.29
N ASN A 83 -1.59 -13.05 9.28
CA ASN A 83 -2.02 -11.72 8.90
C ASN A 83 -1.48 -10.79 9.99
N VAL A 84 -0.35 -10.14 9.69
CA VAL A 84 0.35 -9.25 10.63
C VAL A 84 -0.60 -8.18 11.15
N MET A 85 -1.57 -7.75 10.34
CA MET A 85 -2.63 -6.84 10.73
C MET A 85 -3.53 -7.44 11.80
N ASP A 86 -3.99 -8.68 11.64
CA ASP A 86 -4.83 -9.35 12.65
C ASP A 86 -4.07 -9.60 13.96
N ARG A 87 -2.75 -9.81 13.89
CA ARG A 87 -1.89 -9.90 15.08
C ARG A 87 -1.78 -8.54 15.78
N MET A 88 -1.58 -7.46 15.03
CA MET A 88 -1.53 -6.11 15.58
C MET A 88 -2.88 -5.68 16.14
N GLN A 89 -3.99 -5.98 15.45
CA GLN A 89 -5.35 -5.70 15.88
C GLN A 89 -5.63 -6.39 17.21
N ARG A 90 -5.35 -7.70 17.33
CA ARG A 90 -5.49 -8.43 18.60
C ARG A 90 -4.63 -7.84 19.72
N ALA A 91 -3.43 -7.38 19.41
CA ALA A 91 -2.56 -6.74 20.40
C ALA A 91 -3.13 -5.40 20.89
N ILE A 92 -3.64 -4.57 19.99
CA ILE A 92 -4.27 -3.27 20.30
C ILE A 92 -5.58 -3.46 21.06
N ASP A 93 -6.40 -4.42 20.65
CA ASP A 93 -7.73 -4.66 21.23
C ASP A 93 -7.69 -5.39 22.56
N SER A 94 -6.55 -5.99 22.93
CA SER A 94 -6.34 -6.55 24.26
C SER A 94 -6.53 -5.48 25.34
N GLU A 95 -6.94 -5.86 26.55
CA GLU A 95 -7.13 -4.92 27.66
C GLU A 95 -5.87 -4.09 27.96
N ARG A 96 -4.71 -4.76 28.01
CA ARG A 96 -3.40 -4.11 28.11
C ARG A 96 -3.15 -3.17 26.93
N GLY A 97 -3.47 -3.59 25.71
CA GLY A 97 -3.31 -2.80 24.50
C GLY A 97 -4.13 -1.51 24.55
N ARG A 98 -5.41 -1.60 24.92
CA ARG A 98 -6.32 -0.46 25.08
C ARG A 98 -5.83 0.50 26.16
N ALA A 99 -5.37 0.01 27.30
CA ALA A 99 -4.81 0.85 28.37
C ALA A 99 -3.56 1.61 27.89
N LEU A 100 -2.61 0.93 27.25
CA LEU A 100 -1.41 1.56 26.70
C LEU A 100 -1.74 2.55 25.58
N TYR A 101 -2.69 2.20 24.71
CA TYR A 101 -3.12 3.07 23.62
C TYR A 101 -3.80 4.33 24.15
N GLY A 102 -4.65 4.22 25.18
CA GLY A 102 -5.26 5.37 25.86
C GLY A 102 -4.22 6.30 26.50
N GLY A 103 -3.14 5.75 27.05
CA GLY A 103 -2.03 6.53 27.62
C GLY A 103 -1.28 7.41 26.60
N ARG A 104 -1.46 7.18 25.28
CA ARG A 104 -0.83 7.99 24.23
C ARG A 104 -1.32 9.44 24.25
N PHE A 105 -2.57 9.67 24.66
CA PHE A 105 -3.14 11.02 24.75
C PHE A 105 -2.31 11.93 25.67
N ALA A 106 -1.83 11.40 26.80
CA ALA A 106 -1.04 12.17 27.76
C ALA A 106 0.46 12.19 27.43
N THR A 107 0.96 11.19 26.69
CA THR A 107 2.41 10.98 26.52
C THR A 107 2.90 11.34 25.13
N VAL A 108 2.34 10.70 24.11
CA VAL A 108 2.88 10.72 22.74
C VAL A 108 2.21 11.81 21.89
N GLU A 109 0.89 11.97 22.01
CA GLU A 109 0.13 12.93 21.22
C GLU A 109 0.54 14.39 21.43
N PRO A 110 0.87 14.86 22.66
CA PRO A 110 1.31 16.23 22.87
C PRO A 110 2.65 16.54 22.17
N VAL A 111 3.55 15.55 22.09
CA VAL A 111 4.84 15.66 21.40
C VAL A 111 4.60 15.88 19.90
N PHE A 112 3.77 15.03 19.29
CA PHE A 112 3.40 15.17 17.87
C PHE A 112 2.65 16.47 17.61
N GLY A 113 1.73 16.87 18.50
CA GLY A 113 0.99 18.13 18.41
C GLY A 113 1.94 19.33 18.39
N ASN A 114 2.88 19.40 19.34
CA ASN A 114 3.86 20.49 19.39
C ASN A 114 4.74 20.51 18.12
N ILE A 115 5.31 19.37 17.72
CA ILE A 115 6.18 19.28 16.53
C ILE A 115 5.45 19.68 15.24
N ARG A 116 4.18 19.27 15.08
CA ARG A 116 3.39 19.52 13.87
C ARG A 116 2.85 20.95 13.81
N TYR A 117 2.19 21.40 14.88
CA TYR A 117 1.45 22.66 14.89
C TYR A 117 2.31 23.84 15.30
N ASN A 118 3.11 23.71 16.36
CA ASN A 118 3.91 24.84 16.86
C ASN A 118 5.28 24.92 16.16
N LYS A 119 5.91 23.78 15.86
CA LYS A 119 7.22 23.74 15.17
C LYS A 119 7.11 23.59 13.66
N GLY A 120 5.91 23.32 13.13
CA GLY A 120 5.64 23.35 11.68
C GLY A 120 6.13 22.13 10.88
N LEU A 121 6.55 21.03 11.51
CA LEU A 121 7.02 19.83 10.80
C LEU A 121 5.85 18.94 10.37
N ASN A 122 5.11 19.38 9.36
CA ASN A 122 4.01 18.59 8.78
C ASN A 122 4.48 17.57 7.74
N ARG A 123 5.65 17.80 7.15
CA ARG A 123 6.31 16.91 6.19
C ARG A 123 7.81 16.99 6.37
N PHE A 124 8.50 15.88 6.11
CA PHE A 124 9.96 15.90 6.02
C PHE A 124 10.39 16.65 4.75
N THR A 125 11.39 17.51 4.90
CA THR A 125 11.90 18.34 3.80
C THR A 125 13.11 17.69 3.12
N LEU A 126 13.74 16.72 3.78
CA LEU A 126 14.91 16.01 3.28
C LEU A 126 14.54 14.66 2.67
N ARG A 127 15.34 14.19 1.71
CA ARG A 127 15.21 12.86 1.08
C ARG A 127 16.33 11.93 1.55
N GLY A 128 15.96 10.69 1.87
CA GLY A 128 16.86 9.64 2.33
C GLY A 128 16.81 9.46 3.85
N GLN A 129 16.80 8.20 4.30
CA GLN A 129 16.56 7.82 5.70
C GLN A 129 17.49 8.53 6.68
N LYS A 130 18.80 8.56 6.40
CA LYS A 130 19.79 9.20 7.28
C LYS A 130 19.52 10.69 7.49
N LYS A 131 19.10 11.40 6.43
CA LYS A 131 18.81 12.84 6.51
C LYS A 131 17.48 13.10 7.24
N VAL A 132 16.46 12.30 6.95
CA VAL A 132 15.16 12.37 7.62
C VAL A 132 15.29 12.07 9.12
N ASP A 133 16.09 11.07 9.49
CA ASP A 133 16.39 10.73 10.88
C ASP A 133 17.08 11.89 11.61
N GLY A 134 18.06 12.54 11.00
CA GLY A 134 18.69 13.75 11.55
C GLY A 134 17.69 14.89 11.75
N GLN A 135 16.84 15.16 10.75
CA GLN A 135 15.76 16.15 10.86
C GLN A 135 14.80 15.82 12.01
N TRP A 136 14.37 14.56 12.12
CA TRP A 136 13.47 14.12 13.17
C TRP A 136 14.07 14.31 14.56
N LYS A 137 15.32 13.86 14.76
CA LYS A 137 16.05 14.02 16.02
C LYS A 137 16.25 15.47 16.42
N LEU A 138 16.52 16.36 15.46
CA LEU A 138 16.63 17.79 15.72
C LEU A 138 15.31 18.37 16.28
N TYR A 139 14.18 18.01 15.68
CA TYR A 139 12.87 18.46 16.17
C TYR A 139 12.53 17.88 17.55
N CYS A 140 12.85 16.61 17.80
CA CYS A 140 12.72 16.01 19.13
C CYS A 140 13.61 16.71 20.17
N LEU A 141 14.84 17.09 19.80
CA LEU A 141 15.73 17.85 20.68
C LEU A 141 15.14 19.21 21.03
N VAL A 142 14.65 19.97 20.04
CA VAL A 142 13.99 21.26 20.25
C VAL A 142 12.78 21.11 21.18
N HIS A 143 11.94 20.09 20.96
CA HIS A 143 10.82 19.79 21.85
C HIS A 143 11.27 19.53 23.30
N ASN A 144 12.32 18.73 23.49
CA ASN A 144 12.83 18.40 24.82
C ASN A 144 13.44 19.61 25.53
N ILE A 145 14.21 20.45 24.81
CA ILE A 145 14.79 21.69 25.38
C ILE A 145 13.67 22.63 25.83
N GLU A 146 12.64 22.82 25.01
CA GLU A 146 11.47 23.64 25.35
C GLU A 146 10.77 23.11 26.61
N LYS A 147 10.59 21.79 26.72
CA LYS A 147 10.05 21.18 27.95
C LYS A 147 10.91 21.50 29.17
N LEU A 148 12.23 21.35 29.09
CA LEU A 148 13.13 21.63 30.21
C LEU A 148 13.12 23.11 30.61
N ALA A 149 13.11 24.02 29.64
CA ALA A 149 13.06 25.46 29.88
C ALA A 149 11.78 25.88 30.63
N HIS A 150 10.64 25.28 30.30
CA HIS A 150 9.36 25.57 30.96
C HIS A 150 9.15 24.84 32.30
N HIS A 151 10.01 23.88 32.65
CA HIS A 151 9.95 23.15 33.93
C HIS A 151 10.83 23.77 35.03
N GLY A 152 11.34 24.98 34.83
CA GLY A 152 12.07 25.74 35.85
C GLY A 152 13.54 25.36 36.03
N TYR A 153 14.09 24.46 35.21
CA TYR A 153 15.52 24.11 35.25
C TYR A 153 16.44 25.19 34.65
N GLY A 154 15.87 26.24 34.07
CA GLY A 154 16.58 27.37 33.46
C GLY A 154 16.34 28.71 34.16
N GLN A 155 15.81 28.70 35.39
CA GLN A 155 15.79 29.88 36.28
C GLN A 155 17.08 29.96 37.09
#